data_AF-A0A2S6UCH2-F1
#
_entry.id   AF-A0A2S6UCH2-F1
#
_cell.length_a   1.000
_cell.length_b   1.000
_cell.length_c   1.000
_cell.angle_alpha   90.00
_cell.angle_beta   90.00
_cell.angle_gamma   90.00
#
_symmetry.space_group_name_H-M   'P 1'
#
loop_
_entity.id
_entity.type
_entity.pdbx_description
1 polymer ?
#
loop_
_entity_poly.entity_id
_entity_poly.type
_entity_poly.pdbx_seq_one_letter_code
_entity_poly.pdbx_strand_id
1 'polypeptide(L)' 'MASLSFHHETLSSNPLDIVEQLVESNDWPFDRRGDDEIAFQVPGSWC' A
#
# COMPACT_ATOMS: atom_id res chain seq x y z
N MET A 1 15.14 -17.88 -19.11
CA MET A 1 14.11 -17.90 -18.06
C MET A 1 14.41 -16.76 -17.10
N ALA A 2 13.70 -15.64 -17.18
CA ALA A 2 13.91 -14.54 -16.25
C ALA A 2 13.26 -14.92 -14.91
N SER A 3 14.08 -15.19 -13.89
CA SER A 3 13.62 -15.44 -12.52
C SER A 3 13.31 -14.09 -11.89
N LEU A 4 12.04 -13.85 -11.56
CA LEU A 4 11.64 -12.66 -10.82
C LEU A 4 12.04 -12.89 -9.34
N SER A 5 13.25 -12.45 -8.98
CA SER A 5 13.71 -12.50 -7.59
C SER A 5 12.93 -11.47 -6.78
N PHE A 6 11.93 -11.92 -6.02
CA PHE A 6 11.21 -11.07 -5.10
C PHE A 6 12.16 -10.71 -3.94
N HIS A 7 12.80 -9.55 -4.04
CA HIS A 7 13.54 -8.97 -2.93
C HIS A 7 12.51 -8.51 -1.89
N HIS A 8 12.16 -9.40 -0.96
CA HIS A 8 11.52 -8.97 0.28
C HIS A 8 12.60 -8.25 1.08
N GLU A 9 12.81 -6.95 0.82
CA GLU A 9 13.50 -6.10 1.78
C GLU A 9 12.84 -6.39 3.12
N THR A 10 13.66 -6.74 4.10
CA THR A 10 13.25 -7.01 5.48
C THR A 10 12.84 -5.70 6.12
N LEU A 11 11.76 -5.10 5.61
CA LEU A 11 11.03 -4.07 6.29
C LEU A 11 10.50 -4.75 7.55
N SER A 12 11.10 -4.43 8.70
CA SER A 12 10.57 -4.79 10.01
C SER A 12 9.16 -4.22 10.23
N SER A 13 8.68 -3.37 9.31
CA SER A 13 7.35 -2.75 9.29
C SER A 13 6.47 -3.45 8.26
N ASN A 14 5.17 -3.49 8.56
CA ASN A 14 4.19 -4.12 7.69
C ASN A 14 4.20 -3.40 6.33
N PRO A 15 4.23 -4.10 5.18
CA PRO A 15 4.19 -3.45 3.87
C PRO A 15 2.98 -2.53 3.69
N LEU A 16 1.88 -2.74 4.43
CA LEU A 16 0.74 -1.84 4.48
C LEU A 16 1.09 -0.46 5.05
N ASP A 17 2.09 -0.35 5.93
CA ASP A 17 2.51 0.94 6.51
C ASP A 17 3.02 1.90 5.41
N ILE A 18 3.63 1.36 4.35
CA ILE A 18 4.06 2.16 3.18
C ILE A 18 2.83 2.66 2.40
N VAL A 19 1.82 1.81 2.25
CA VAL A 19 0.57 2.18 1.57
C VAL A 19 -0.18 3.23 2.38
N GLU A 20 -0.22 3.08 3.71
CA GLU A 20 -0.80 4.07 4.63
C GLU A 20 -0.10 5.42 4.49
N GLN A 21 1.23 5.45 4.52
CA GLN A 21 1.98 6.69 4.29
C GLN A 21 1.63 7.35 2.96
N LEU A 22 1.49 6.58 1.88
CA LEU A 22 1.12 7.11 0.58
C LEU A 22 -0.28 7.72 0.62
N VAL A 23 -1.23 7.00 1.18
CA VAL A 23 -2.64 7.40 1.29
C VAL A 23 -2.78 8.65 2.16
N GLU A 24 -2.14 8.71 3.33
CA GLU A 24 -2.09 9.88 4.19
C GLU A 24 -1.43 11.08 3.50
N SER A 25 -0.33 10.85 2.78
CA SER A 25 0.35 11.91 2.02
C SER A 25 -0.53 12.51 0.92
N ASN A 26 -1.49 11.74 0.41
CA ASN A 26 -2.45 12.20 -0.58
C ASN A 26 -3.80 12.64 0.02
N ASP A 27 -3.94 12.61 1.35
CA ASP A 27 -5.19 12.92 2.07
C ASP A 27 -6.39 12.09 1.56
N TRP A 28 -6.12 10.83 1.19
CA TRP A 28 -7.16 9.91 0.72
C TRP A 28 -7.82 9.20 1.90
N PRO A 29 -9.15 9.06 1.91
CA PRO A 29 -9.81 8.31 2.96
C PRO A 29 -9.47 6.82 2.84
N PHE A 30 -9.11 6.22 3.97
CA PHE A 30 -8.79 4.79 4.08
C PHE A 30 -9.35 4.15 5.35
N ASP A 31 -9.45 2.82 5.29
CA ASP A 31 -9.98 1.96 6.34
C ASP A 31 -9.09 0.71 6.44
N ARG A 32 -8.49 0.52 7.63
CA ARG A 32 -7.66 -0.66 7.92
C ARG A 32 -8.57 -1.77 8.42
N ARG A 33 -8.81 -2.76 7.56
CA ARG A 33 -9.76 -3.87 7.81
C ARG A 33 -9.15 -5.04 8.58
N GLY A 34 -7.84 -5.00 8.78
CA GLY A 34 -7.10 -5.96 9.58
C GLY A 34 -5.61 -5.70 9.50
N ASP A 35 -4.81 -6.62 10.07
CA ASP A 35 -3.36 -6.51 10.02
C ASP A 35 -2.79 -6.73 8.62
N ASP A 36 -3.53 -7.42 7.74
CA ASP A 36 -3.10 -7.80 6.39
C ASP A 36 -3.94 -7.18 5.27
N GLU A 37 -4.90 -6.30 5.58
CA GLU A 37 -5.79 -5.69 4.59
C GLU A 37 -6.08 -4.21 4.87
N ILE A 38 -6.05 -3.40 3.81
CA ILE A 38 -6.41 -1.98 3.81
C ILE A 38 -7.27 -1.65 2.57
N ALA A 39 -8.27 -0.79 2.76
CA ALA A 39 -9.08 -0.22 1.69
C ALA A 39 -8.93 1.30 1.68
N PHE A 40 -8.72 1.91 0.51
CA PHE A 40 -8.62 3.37 0.36
C PHE A 40 -9.32 3.84 -0.92
N GLN A 41 -9.80 5.09 -0.94
CA GLN A 41 -10.41 5.67 -2.14
C GLN A 41 -9.48 6.68 -2.79
N VAL A 42 -9.13 6.41 -4.05
CA VAL A 42 -8.35 7.32 -4.87
C VAL A 42 -9.30 8.24 -5.66
N PRO A 43 -9.22 9.57 -5.53
CA PRO A 43 -9.90 10.50 -6.41
C PRO A 43 -9.25 10.39 -7.80
N GLY A 44 -9.96 9.71 -8.71
CA GLY A 44 -9.53 9.53 -10.09
C GLY A 44 -10.50 10.18 -11.07
N SER A 45 -9.96 10.92 -12.03
CA SER A 45 -10.64 11.21 -13.28
C SER A 45 -10.09 10.24 -14.33
N TRP A 46 -10.95 9.36 -14.84
CA TRP A 46 -10.62 8.52 -15.98
C TRP A 46 -10.67 9.41 -17.23
N CYS A 47 -9.51 9.68 -17.83
CA CYS A 47 -9.42 10.33 -19.15
C CYS A 47 -9.54 9.28 -20.27
#